data_AF-A0A355G9T9-F1
#
_entry.id   AF-A0A355G9T9-F1
#
_cell.length_a   1.000
_cell.length_b   1.000
_cell.length_c   1.000
_cell.angle_alpha   90.00
_cell.angle_beta   90.00
_cell.angle_gamma   90.00
#
_symmetry.space_group_name_H-M   'P 1'
#
loop_
_entity.id
_entity.type
_entity.pdbx_description
1 polymer ?
#
loop_
_entity_poly.entity_id
_entity_poly.type
_entity_poly.pdbx_seq_one_letter_code
_entity_poly.pdbx_strand_id
1 'polypeptide(L)' 'MKKVILIIIDALASRVVQPALQKGLLPHFQQLVERGVLCQECTSIFPSITPAATCALATGTYPFEHG' A
#
# COMPACT_ATOMS: atom_id res chain seq x y z
N MET A 1 -21.08 3.96 13.77
CA MET A 1 -19.76 4.12 13.11
C MET A 1 -19.52 2.92 12.20
N LYS A 2 -18.90 3.13 11.03
CA LYS A 2 -18.50 2.01 10.15
C LYS A 2 -17.19 1.41 10.64
N LYS A 3 -17.01 0.08 10.50
CA LYS A 3 -15.73 -0.58 10.75
C LYS A 3 -14.76 -0.26 9.62
N VAL A 4 -13.49 -0.05 9.94
CA VAL A 4 -12.41 0.23 8.97
C VAL A 4 -11.38 -0.89 9.06
N ILE A 5 -10.86 -1.32 7.90
CA ILE A 5 -9.79 -2.31 7.79
C ILE A 5 -8.67 -1.69 6.96
N LEU A 6 -7.45 -1.68 7.52
CA LEU A 6 -6.22 -1.35 6.80
C LEU A 6 -5.50 -2.66 6.45
N ILE A 7 -5.23 -2.87 5.15
CA ILE A 7 -4.53 -4.07 4.65
C ILE A 7 -3.15 -3.65 4.15
N ILE A 8 -2.11 -4.29 4.69
CA ILE A 8 -0.72 -4.10 4.28
C ILE A 8 -0.26 -5.41 3.64
N ILE A 9 0.15 -5.35 2.37
CA ILE A 9 0.68 -6.51 1.65
C ILE A 9 2.19 -6.32 1.55
N ASP A 10 2.95 -7.15 2.26
CA ASP A 10 4.40 -7.04 2.31
C ASP A 10 5.02 -7.26 0.92
N ALA A 11 6.07 -6.50 0.62
CA ALA A 11 6.83 -6.53 -0.63
C ALA A 11 5.99 -6.38 -1.94
N LEU A 12 4.80 -5.76 -1.88
CA LEU A 12 3.95 -5.56 -3.05
C LEU A 12 4.51 -4.49 -4.00
N ALA A 13 5.37 -4.89 -4.93
CA ALA A 13 6.05 -3.96 -5.84
C ALA A 13 5.15 -3.47 -6.99
N SER A 14 5.04 -2.14 -7.16
CA SER A 14 4.26 -1.51 -8.24
C SER A 14 4.66 -1.98 -9.64
N ARG A 15 5.95 -2.26 -9.87
CA ARG A 15 6.46 -2.82 -11.13
C ARG A 15 5.91 -4.20 -11.50
N VAL A 16 5.36 -4.93 -10.51
CA VAL A 16 4.72 -6.24 -10.71
C VAL A 16 3.20 -6.08 -10.77
N VAL A 17 2.63 -5.29 -9.86
CA VAL A 17 1.16 -5.13 -9.75
C VAL A 17 0.57 -4.38 -10.92
N GLN A 18 1.19 -3.30 -11.38
CA GLN A 18 0.63 -2.49 -12.46
C GLN A 18 0.49 -3.28 -13.77
N PRO A 19 1.51 -4.02 -14.25
CA PRO A 19 1.34 -4.88 -15.42
C PRO A 19 0.31 -6.01 -15.21
N ALA A 20 0.23 -6.58 -14.00
CA ALA A 20 -0.73 -7.64 -13.70
C ALA A 20 -2.19 -7.12 -13.73
N LEU A 21 -2.43 -5.91 -13.21
CA LEU A 21 -3.71 -5.21 -13.33
C LEU A 21 -4.07 -4.95 -14.80
N GLN A 22 -3.14 -4.40 -15.59
CA GLN A 22 -3.36 -4.12 -17.02
C GLN A 22 -3.70 -5.38 -17.82
N LYS A 23 -3.12 -6.53 -17.45
CA LYS A 23 -3.41 -7.84 -18.07
C LYS A 23 -4.69 -8.50 -17.54
N GLY A 24 -5.43 -7.86 -16.63
CA GLY A 24 -6.65 -8.41 -16.04
C GLY A 24 -6.42 -9.59 -15.09
N LEU A 25 -5.19 -9.79 -14.58
CA LEU A 25 -4.84 -10.93 -13.74
C LEU A 25 -5.24 -10.74 -12.26
N LEU A 26 -5.64 -9.53 -11.87
CA LEU A 26 -5.98 -9.18 -10.50
C LEU A 26 -7.45 -8.69 -10.39
N PRO A 27 -8.44 -9.55 -10.64
CA PRO A 27 -9.85 -9.15 -10.77
C PRO A 27 -10.41 -8.50 -9.50
N HIS A 28 -9.99 -8.94 -8.31
CA HIS A 28 -10.42 -8.32 -7.04
C HIS A 28 -9.79 -6.94 -6.81
N PHE A 29 -8.53 -6.74 -7.20
CA PHE A 29 -7.92 -5.41 -7.13
C PHE A 29 -8.57 -4.46 -8.14
N GLN A 30 -8.89 -4.96 -9.34
CA GLN A 30 -9.61 -4.19 -10.36
C GLN A 30 -10.95 -3.66 -9.82
N GLN A 31 -11.72 -4.49 -9.11
CA GLN A 31 -12.96 -4.05 -8.46
C GLN A 31 -12.74 -2.96 -7.39
N LEU A 32 -11.64 -3.01 -6.64
CA LEU A 32 -11.30 -1.97 -5.66
C LEU A 32 -10.95 -0.65 -6.35
N VAL A 33 -10.22 -0.69 -7.47
CA VAL A 33 -9.87 0.49 -8.26
C VAL A 33 -11.13 1.13 -8.86
N GLU A 34 -12.04 0.34 -9.42
CA GLU A 34 -13.29 0.83 -10.03
C GLU A 34 -14.24 1.50 -9.03
N ARG A 35 -14.21 1.09 -7.77
CA ARG A 35 -15.09 1.58 -6.69
C ARG A 35 -14.38 2.54 -5.73
N GLY A 36 -13.11 2.85 -6.00
CA GLY A 36 -12.22 3.54 -5.08
C GLY A 36 -11.20 4.39 -5.79
N VAL A 37 -10.02 4.53 -5.18
CA VAL A 37 -8.93 5.35 -5.70
C VAL A 37 -7.64 4.54 -5.69
N LEU A 38 -6.92 4.56 -6.81
CA LEU A 38 -5.57 4.03 -6.91
C LEU A 38 -4.58 5.20 -6.98
N CYS A 39 -3.74 5.33 -5.95
CA CYS A 39 -2.60 6.26 -5.99
C CYS A 39 -1.39 5.54 -6.62
N GLN A 40 -1.05 5.89 -7.86
CA GLN A 40 0.11 5.30 -8.55
C GLN A 40 1.44 5.87 -8.05
N GLU A 41 1.44 7.11 -7.59
CA GLU A 41 2.61 7.83 -7.10
C GLU A 41 2.77 7.69 -5.57
N CYS A 42 2.62 6.46 -5.07
CA CYS A 42 2.79 6.14 -3.65
C CYS A 42 4.20 5.63 -3.39
N THR A 43 4.99 6.38 -2.63
CA THR A 43 6.38 6.03 -2.28
C THR A 43 6.48 5.62 -0.81
N SER A 44 7.20 4.53 -0.54
CA SER A 44 7.47 4.06 0.83
C SER A 44 8.46 4.98 1.56
N ILE A 45 8.55 4.83 2.88
CA ILE A 45 9.60 5.45 3.69
C ILE A 45 10.97 4.83 3.42
N PHE A 46 12.04 5.55 3.76
CA PHE A 46 13.42 5.04 3.74
C PHE A 46 13.99 4.97 5.16
N PRO A 47 14.65 3.86 5.56
CA PRO A 47 14.86 2.64 4.80
C PRO A 47 13.56 1.85 4.61
N SER A 48 13.32 1.30 3.42
CA SER A 48 12.08 0.59 3.08
C SER A 48 12.06 -0.85 3.62
N ILE A 49 12.23 -0.99 4.94
CA ILE A 49 12.15 -2.25 5.68
C ILE A 49 10.80 -2.35 6.39
N THR A 50 10.31 -3.58 6.58
CA THR A 50 8.98 -3.86 7.15
C THR A 50 8.69 -3.11 8.45
N PRO A 51 9.56 -3.13 9.50
CA PRO A 51 9.23 -2.44 10.76
C PRO A 51 9.15 -0.92 10.61
N ALA A 52 10.03 -0.33 9.79
CA ALA A 52 10.02 1.12 9.58
C ALA A 52 8.78 1.56 8.79
N ALA A 53 8.37 0.81 7.77
CA ALA A 53 7.17 1.10 6.98
C ALA A 53 5.87 0.90 7.77
N THR A 54 5.76 -0.19 8.53
CA THR A 54 4.52 -0.48 9.28
C THR A 54 4.35 0.45 10.48
N CYS A 55 5.43 0.85 11.17
CA CYS A 55 5.36 1.86 12.23
C CYS A 55 4.95 3.23 11.67
N ALA A 56 5.50 3.64 10.52
CA ALA A 56 5.10 4.88 9.86
C ALA A 56 3.61 4.88 9.46
N LEU A 57 3.10 3.76 8.92
CA LEU A 57 1.67 3.61 8.59
C LEU A 57 0.77 3.60 9.83
N ALA A 58 1.21 3.02 10.94
CA ALA A 58 0.44 2.93 12.17
C ALA A 58 0.40 4.26 12.95
N THR A 59 1.49 5.03 12.89
CA THR A 59 1.65 6.27 13.67
C THR A 59 1.39 7.54 12.85
N GLY A 60 1.53 7.47 11.53
CA GLY A 60 1.46 8.65 10.65
C GLY A 60 2.68 9.56 10.71
N THR A 61 3.81 9.08 11.25
CA THR A 61 5.05 9.86 11.45
C THR A 61 6.26 9.14 10.87
N TYR A 62 7.40 9.82 10.74
CA TYR A 62 8.64 9.20 10.21
C TYR A 62 9.43 8.47 11.30
N PRO A 63 10.37 7.56 10.92
CA PRO A 63 11.21 6.83 11.89
C PRO A 63 11.91 7.67 12.94
N PHE A 64 12.38 8.87 12.59
CA PHE A 64 13.04 9.72 13.58
C PHE A 64 12.11 10.21 14.71
N GLU A 65 10.79 10.15 14.51
CA GLU A 65 9.78 10.59 15.49
C GLU A 65 9.29 9.43 16.36
N HIS A 66 9.18 8.22 15.79
CA HIS A 66 8.63 7.05 16.48
C HIS A 66 9.67 6.01 16.93
N GLY A 67 10.96 6.21 16.61
CA GLY A 67 12.09 5.33 16.99
C GLY A 67 12.57 4.41 15.87
#